data_AF-A0A0K0EF60-F1
#
_entry.id   AF-A0A0K0EF60-F1
#
_cell.length_a   1.000
_cell.length_b   1.000
_cell.length_c   1.000
_cell.angle_alpha   90.00
_cell.angle_beta   90.00
_cell.angle_gamma   90.00
#
_symmetry.space_group_name_H-M   'P 1'
#
loop_
_entity.id
_entity.type
_entity.pdbx_description
1 polymer ?
#
loop_
_entity_poly.entity_id
_entity_poly.type
_entity_poly.pdbx_seq_one_letter_code
_entity_poly.pdbx_strand_id
1 'polypeptide(L)'
;MDGENKCQSLQKPELIELTVSSVKIDGTEEIIEVVYIIDPKSKILHSTFFPLEPVDLIFKKINEYEDFLKLFDFSRLLKLQFYINSSTEVIKLFNKYNTNPNSFFSISINDSGELGERNSKDILNLINNIENSNEMHLTFNFPHQEAPEDFNFPKMRSLKVISVKEVNGTQFLSKEIISNLLNDCPSLRSVKLSSINKGIYYETVKLILAKQTSIPPLKCRDNSFNAHFVMDDDLRPIIVHFYQSLFEDKQFKVNVLCFPYDNGNFGYSLYGYKKCENCTGEHVVNIFFEVES
;
A
#
# COMPACT_ATOMS: atom_id res chain seq x y z
N MET A 1 36.20 -44.35 -11.27
CA MET A 1 34.74 -44.33 -11.29
C MET A 1 34.31 -43.00 -10.74
N ASP A 2 34.23 -42.03 -11.65
CA ASP A 2 33.33 -40.89 -11.69
C ASP A 2 32.81 -40.42 -10.34
N GLY A 3 33.67 -39.64 -9.66
CA GLY A 3 33.21 -38.68 -8.68
C GLY A 3 32.41 -37.62 -9.44
N GLU A 4 31.12 -37.88 -9.61
CA GLU A 4 30.15 -36.88 -10.01
C GLU A 4 30.34 -35.68 -9.08
N ASN A 5 31.02 -34.66 -9.61
CA ASN A 5 30.98 -33.31 -9.10
C ASN A 5 29.51 -32.89 -9.13
N LYS A 6 28.79 -33.22 -8.06
CA LYS A 6 27.57 -32.52 -7.65
C LYS A 6 28.01 -31.07 -7.45
N CYS A 7 28.06 -30.31 -8.54
CA CYS A 7 27.74 -28.90 -8.51
C CYS A 7 26.36 -28.85 -7.88
N GLN A 8 26.32 -28.81 -6.54
CA GLN A 8 25.19 -28.28 -5.82
C GLN A 8 24.94 -26.95 -6.50
N SER A 9 23.87 -26.87 -7.29
CA SER A 9 23.40 -25.60 -7.82
C SER A 9 23.35 -24.69 -6.61
N LEU A 10 24.26 -23.71 -6.54
CA LEU A 10 24.35 -22.81 -5.39
C LEU A 10 22.98 -22.16 -5.30
N GLN A 11 22.19 -22.60 -4.33
CA GLN A 11 20.85 -22.08 -4.12
C GLN A 11 21.02 -20.59 -3.87
N LYS A 12 20.31 -19.78 -4.66
CA LYS A 12 20.39 -18.34 -4.49
C LYS A 12 19.95 -17.98 -3.07
N PRO A 13 20.65 -17.06 -2.38
CA PRO A 13 20.20 -16.55 -1.10
C PRO A 13 18.79 -15.96 -1.23
N GLU A 14 17.95 -16.20 -0.23
CA GLU A 14 16.56 -15.76 -0.20
C GLU A 14 16.49 -14.40 0.51
N LEU A 15 15.87 -13.40 -0.10
CA LEU A 15 15.62 -12.10 0.56
C LEU A 15 14.35 -12.15 1.39
N ILE A 16 14.37 -11.49 2.55
CA ILE A 16 13.17 -11.27 3.38
C ILE A 16 12.70 -9.82 3.36
N GLU A 17 13.62 -8.86 3.16
CA GLU A 17 13.30 -7.43 3.05
C GLU A 17 14.15 -6.82 1.93
N LEU A 18 13.54 -5.95 1.13
CA LEU A 18 14.19 -5.20 0.06
C LEU A 18 13.60 -3.80 -0.02
N THR A 19 14.46 -2.80 0.08
CA THR A 19 14.15 -1.40 -0.16
C THR A 19 15.05 -0.91 -1.29
N VAL A 20 14.46 -0.27 -2.30
CA VAL A 20 15.17 0.28 -3.45
C VAL A 20 14.78 1.74 -3.61
N SER A 21 15.77 2.63 -3.64
CA SER A 21 15.60 4.06 -3.84
C SER A 21 16.29 4.48 -5.14
N SER A 22 15.55 5.07 -6.08
CA SER A 22 16.10 5.68 -7.30
C SER A 22 16.07 7.20 -7.14
N VAL A 23 17.25 7.80 -6.97
CA VAL A 23 17.40 9.22 -6.59
C VAL A 23 18.34 9.92 -7.55
N LYS A 24 17.94 11.11 -8.03
CA LYS A 24 18.84 12.03 -8.74
C LYS A 24 19.63 12.88 -7.75
N ILE A 25 20.94 12.78 -7.78
CA ILE A 25 21.87 13.70 -7.10
C ILE A 25 22.05 14.93 -7.98
N ASP A 26 21.85 16.11 -7.40
CA ASP A 26 21.99 17.42 -8.07
C ASP A 26 21.20 17.54 -9.39
N GLY A 27 20.11 16.76 -9.53
CA GLY A 27 19.27 16.71 -10.72
C GLY A 27 19.91 16.07 -11.97
N THR A 28 21.12 15.51 -11.86
CA THR A 28 21.90 15.05 -13.04
C THR A 28 22.25 13.57 -13.01
N GLU A 29 22.85 13.07 -11.94
CA GLU A 29 23.25 11.65 -11.82
C GLU A 29 22.21 10.87 -11.03
N GLU A 30 21.68 9.79 -11.60
CA GLU A 30 20.79 8.86 -10.90
C GLU A 30 21.62 7.80 -10.18
N ILE A 31 21.41 7.67 -8.87
CA ILE A 31 21.92 6.55 -8.08
C ILE A 31 20.77 5.66 -7.65
N ILE A 32 21.09 4.38 -7.48
CA ILE A 32 20.17 3.38 -6.96
C ILE A 32 20.73 2.88 -5.63
N GLU A 33 20.06 3.23 -4.54
CA GLU A 33 20.38 2.74 -3.20
C GLU A 33 19.52 1.51 -2.92
N VAL A 34 20.15 0.45 -2.44
CA VAL A 34 19.47 -0.81 -2.12
C VAL A 34 19.82 -1.22 -0.71
N VAL A 35 18.79 -1.34 0.12
CA VAL A 35 18.91 -1.88 1.48
C VAL A 35 18.14 -3.20 1.53
N TYR A 36 18.79 -4.28 1.98
CA TYR A 36 18.16 -5.60 2.01
C TYR A 36 18.58 -6.45 3.19
N ILE A 37 17.75 -7.45 3.51
CA ILE A 37 18.02 -8.45 4.53
C ILE A 37 17.85 -9.84 3.91
N ILE A 38 18.88 -10.69 4.09
CA ILE A 38 18.89 -12.09 3.65
C ILE A 38 18.28 -12.97 4.74
N ASP A 39 17.48 -13.97 4.36
CA ASP A 39 16.98 -14.99 5.28
C ASP A 39 18.16 -15.74 5.93
N PRO A 40 18.27 -15.78 7.27
CA PRO A 40 19.34 -16.50 7.95
C PRO A 40 19.45 -17.98 7.59
N LYS A 41 18.33 -18.64 7.25
CA LYS A 41 18.30 -20.05 6.84
C LYS A 41 18.85 -20.28 5.44
N SER A 42 18.82 -19.25 4.58
CA SER A 42 19.39 -19.31 3.23
C SER A 42 20.90 -19.08 3.21
N LYS A 43 21.48 -18.59 4.31
CA LYS A 43 22.93 -18.43 4.43
C LYS A 43 23.57 -19.82 4.54
N ILE A 44 24.13 -20.30 3.43
CA ILE A 44 24.92 -21.56 3.32
C ILE A 44 26.15 -21.52 4.26
N LEU A 45 26.56 -20.33 4.70
CA LEU A 45 27.72 -20.15 5.56
C LEU A 45 27.42 -20.51 7.02
N HIS A 46 27.87 -21.71 7.39
CA HIS A 46 28.14 -22.18 8.75
C HIS A 46 28.85 -21.14 9.62
N SER A 47 28.13 -20.21 10.22
CA SER A 47 28.69 -19.34 11.27
C SER A 47 27.57 -18.63 12.02
N THR A 48 27.34 -19.08 13.25
CA THR A 48 26.90 -18.29 14.43
C THR A 48 26.00 -17.07 14.17
N PHE A 49 24.71 -17.20 14.50
CA PHE A 49 23.81 -16.11 14.93
C PHE A 49 24.23 -14.69 14.49
N PHE A 50 24.22 -14.41 13.18
CA PHE A 50 24.28 -13.03 12.73
C PHE A 50 22.89 -12.43 12.93
N PRO A 51 22.75 -11.27 13.57
CA PRO A 51 21.49 -10.55 13.60
C PRO A 51 21.01 -10.31 12.17
N LEU A 52 19.71 -10.05 12.02
CA LEU A 52 19.11 -9.55 10.77
C LEU A 52 19.62 -8.13 10.51
N GLU A 53 20.90 -7.99 10.18
CA GLU A 53 21.51 -6.71 9.87
C GLU A 53 21.25 -6.37 8.39
N PRO A 54 20.72 -5.18 8.10
CA PRO A 54 20.54 -4.72 6.73
C PRO A 54 21.91 -4.52 6.06
N VAL A 55 21.99 -4.90 4.79
CA VAL A 55 23.11 -4.59 3.92
C VAL A 55 22.70 -3.44 3.02
N ASP A 56 23.56 -2.43 2.92
CA ASP A 56 23.38 -1.24 2.09
C ASP A 56 24.35 -1.29 0.90
N LEU A 57 23.82 -1.10 -0.31
CA LEU A 57 24.57 -1.03 -1.56
C LEU A 57 24.12 0.18 -2.37
N ILE A 58 25.08 0.83 -3.03
CA ILE A 58 24.82 1.94 -3.95
C ILE A 58 25.30 1.54 -5.34
N PHE A 59 24.42 1.65 -6.33
CA PHE A 59 24.72 1.43 -7.73
C PHE A 59 24.66 2.75 -8.49
N LYS A 60 25.66 2.98 -9.36
CA LYS A 60 25.68 4.16 -10.25
C LYS A 60 25.13 3.85 -11.63
N LYS A 61 24.91 2.57 -11.93
CA LYS A 61 24.44 2.09 -13.22
C LYS A 61 23.32 1.09 -13.03
N ILE A 62 22.30 1.21 -13.87
CA ILE A 62 21.15 0.31 -13.88
C ILE A 62 21.55 -1.16 -14.11
N ASN A 63 22.62 -1.41 -14.87
CA ASN A 63 23.14 -2.76 -15.11
C ASN A 63 23.71 -3.41 -13.83
N GLU A 64 24.29 -2.63 -12.92
CA GLU A 64 24.82 -3.16 -11.65
C GLU A 64 23.66 -3.60 -10.73
N TYR A 65 22.58 -2.81 -10.71
CA TYR A 65 21.34 -3.20 -10.05
C TYR A 65 20.70 -4.45 -10.69
N GLU A 66 20.70 -4.54 -12.02
CA GLU A 66 20.22 -5.74 -12.71
C GLU A 66 21.04 -6.99 -12.33
N ASP A 67 22.36 -6.85 -12.26
CA ASP A 67 23.25 -7.94 -11.85
C ASP A 67 23.03 -8.32 -10.38
N PHE A 68 22.78 -7.34 -9.51
CA PHE A 68 22.33 -7.59 -8.13
C PHE A 68 21.05 -8.44 -8.09
N LEU A 69 20.01 -8.07 -8.84
CA LEU A 69 18.73 -8.81 -8.84
C LEU A 69 18.90 -10.28 -9.25
N LYS A 70 19.86 -10.58 -10.15
CA LYS A 70 20.14 -11.96 -10.58
C LYS A 70 20.69 -12.84 -9.45
N LEU A 71 21.27 -12.26 -8.39
CA LEU A 71 21.93 -13.01 -7.31
C LEU A 71 20.94 -13.62 -6.31
N PHE A 72 19.71 -13.12 -6.23
CA PHE A 72 18.78 -13.47 -5.16
C PHE A 72 17.59 -14.29 -5.64
N ASP A 73 16.99 -15.01 -4.69
CA ASP A 73 15.63 -15.53 -4.77
C ASP A 73 14.69 -14.63 -3.96
N PHE A 74 13.56 -14.25 -4.56
CA PHE A 74 12.54 -13.39 -3.97
C PHE A 74 11.36 -14.17 -3.40
N SER A 75 11.37 -15.50 -3.46
CA SER A 75 10.28 -16.38 -3.02
C SER A 75 9.87 -16.22 -1.55
N ARG A 76 10.73 -15.64 -0.72
CA ARG A 76 10.49 -15.39 0.71
C ARG A 76 10.49 -13.90 1.08
N LEU A 77 10.40 -13.03 0.09
CA LEU A 77 10.39 -11.59 0.29
C LEU A 77 9.10 -11.17 1.01
N LEU A 78 9.24 -10.67 2.24
CA LEU A 78 8.12 -10.25 3.09
C LEU A 78 7.88 -8.74 3.01
N LYS A 79 8.93 -7.93 2.87
CA LYS A 79 8.81 -6.48 2.74
C LYS A 79 9.46 -5.99 1.47
N LEU A 80 8.73 -5.21 0.69
CA LEU A 80 9.20 -4.60 -0.53
C LEU A 80 8.89 -3.10 -0.52
N GLN A 81 9.90 -2.26 -0.70
CA GLN A 81 9.73 -0.81 -0.70
C GLN A 81 10.46 -0.21 -1.90
N PHE A 82 9.76 0.64 -2.64
CA PHE A 82 10.34 1.47 -3.70
C PHE A 82 10.16 2.95 -3.35
N TYR A 83 11.24 3.71 -3.42
CA TYR A 83 11.25 5.16 -3.41
C TYR A 83 11.73 5.65 -4.77
N ILE A 84 10.84 6.23 -5.57
CA ILE A 84 11.13 6.60 -6.95
C ILE A 84 11.07 8.11 -7.05
N ASN A 85 12.20 8.73 -7.29
CA ASN A 85 12.28 10.16 -7.63
C ASN A 85 12.54 10.36 -9.14
N SER A 86 13.20 9.40 -9.76
CA SER A 86 13.63 9.44 -11.16
C SER A 86 12.93 8.36 -11.97
N SER A 87 13.62 7.33 -12.44
CA SER A 87 13.09 6.36 -13.37
C SER A 87 12.32 5.22 -12.69
N THR A 88 11.23 4.74 -13.30
CA THR A 88 10.54 3.50 -12.91
C THR A 88 11.30 2.24 -13.37
N GLU A 89 12.46 2.40 -14.01
CA GLU A 89 13.25 1.30 -14.55
C GLU A 89 13.71 0.31 -13.47
N VAL A 90 13.91 0.76 -12.24
CA VAL A 90 14.20 -0.13 -11.09
C VAL A 90 13.05 -1.10 -10.79
N ILE A 91 11.80 -0.66 -10.96
CA ILE A 91 10.60 -1.51 -10.83
C ILE A 91 10.48 -2.42 -12.04
N LYS A 92 10.70 -1.89 -13.26
CA LYS A 92 10.66 -2.68 -14.49
C LYS A 92 11.63 -3.86 -14.43
N LEU A 93 12.86 -3.62 -13.97
CA LEU A 93 13.85 -4.68 -13.78
C LEU A 93 13.46 -5.63 -12.64
N PHE A 94 12.95 -5.11 -11.53
CA PHE A 94 12.43 -5.99 -10.47
C PHE A 94 11.35 -6.94 -10.99
N ASN A 95 10.36 -6.44 -11.74
CA ASN A 95 9.31 -7.25 -12.37
C ASN A 95 9.86 -8.31 -13.33
N LYS A 96 11.01 -8.07 -13.98
CA LYS A 96 11.66 -9.03 -14.87
C LYS A 96 12.24 -10.23 -14.11
N TYR A 97 12.74 -10.03 -12.89
CA TYR A 97 13.39 -11.10 -12.09
C TYR A 97 12.48 -11.69 -11.02
N ASN A 98 11.50 -10.93 -10.55
CA ASN A 98 10.46 -11.41 -9.65
C ASN A 98 9.26 -11.98 -10.43
N THR A 99 9.44 -13.16 -11.01
CA THR A 99 8.46 -13.76 -11.93
C THR A 99 7.29 -14.45 -11.24
N ASN A 100 7.46 -14.84 -9.97
CA ASN A 100 6.42 -15.52 -9.23
C ASN A 100 5.61 -14.49 -8.42
N PRO A 101 4.27 -14.59 -8.40
CA PRO A 101 3.48 -13.82 -7.47
C PRO A 101 3.92 -14.09 -6.04
N ASN A 102 4.20 -13.02 -5.29
CA ASN A 102 4.63 -13.12 -3.90
C ASN A 102 3.49 -12.71 -2.97
N SER A 103 3.49 -13.35 -1.81
CA SER A 103 2.72 -12.92 -0.65
C SER A 103 3.62 -12.06 0.24
N PHE A 104 3.37 -10.75 0.25
CA PHE A 104 4.10 -9.81 1.08
C PHE A 104 3.46 -9.70 2.47
N PHE A 105 4.26 -9.37 3.47
CA PHE A 105 3.73 -8.73 4.66
C PHE A 105 3.37 -7.27 4.36
N SER A 106 4.29 -6.52 3.73
CA SER A 106 4.08 -5.11 3.42
C SER A 106 4.73 -4.74 2.09
N ILE A 107 4.01 -3.95 1.29
CA ILE A 107 4.54 -3.33 0.07
C ILE A 107 4.34 -1.82 0.13
N SER A 108 5.39 -1.08 -0.24
CA SER A 108 5.33 0.37 -0.38
C SER A 108 5.90 0.81 -1.72
N ILE A 109 5.19 1.66 -2.43
CA ILE A 109 5.67 2.33 -3.65
C ILE A 109 5.43 3.81 -3.45
N ASN A 110 6.49 4.58 -3.23
CA ASN A 110 6.42 6.01 -3.07
C ASN A 110 7.08 6.68 -4.28
N ASP A 111 6.27 7.13 -5.23
CA ASP A 111 6.73 7.95 -6.35
C ASP A 111 6.61 9.44 -6.00
N SER A 112 7.74 10.06 -5.66
CA SER A 112 7.84 11.50 -5.39
C SER A 112 8.41 12.28 -6.58
N GLY A 113 8.56 11.62 -7.72
CA GLY A 113 9.45 12.07 -8.77
C GLY A 113 8.96 13.26 -9.60
N GLU A 114 9.83 13.66 -10.54
CA GLU A 114 9.64 14.83 -11.40
C GLU A 114 8.29 14.82 -12.16
N LEU A 115 7.74 16.02 -12.36
CA LEU A 115 6.45 16.33 -13.01
C LEU A 115 6.36 15.94 -14.50
N GLY A 116 7.38 15.28 -15.05
CA GLY A 116 7.37 14.82 -16.44
C GLY A 116 6.36 13.69 -16.68
N GLU A 117 6.05 13.43 -17.94
CA GLU A 117 5.20 12.29 -18.32
C GLU A 117 5.83 10.96 -17.84
N ARG A 118 5.15 10.30 -16.91
CA ARG A 118 5.55 8.99 -16.36
C ARG A 118 4.55 7.95 -16.75
N ASN A 119 5.00 6.77 -17.18
CA ASN A 119 4.08 5.68 -17.48
C ASN A 119 3.82 4.82 -16.24
N SER A 120 2.56 4.64 -15.88
CA SER A 120 2.13 3.83 -14.75
C SER A 120 2.30 2.33 -14.93
N LYS A 121 2.53 1.86 -16.16
CA LYS A 121 2.56 0.44 -16.54
C LYS A 121 3.45 -0.42 -15.64
N ASP A 122 4.66 0.02 -15.31
CA ASP A 122 5.59 -0.81 -14.52
C ASP A 122 5.11 -0.98 -13.07
N ILE A 123 4.53 0.08 -12.49
CA ILE A 123 3.96 0.05 -11.14
C ILE A 123 2.67 -0.77 -11.12
N LEU A 124 1.80 -0.60 -12.12
CA LEU A 124 0.57 -1.39 -12.24
C LEU A 124 0.88 -2.88 -12.47
N ASN A 125 1.89 -3.21 -13.27
CA ASN A 125 2.36 -4.59 -13.43
C ASN A 125 2.86 -5.20 -12.12
N LEU A 126 3.60 -4.42 -11.32
CA LEU A 126 4.04 -4.86 -10.00
C LEU A 126 2.83 -5.15 -9.11
N ILE A 127 1.87 -4.21 -9.04
CA ILE A 127 0.65 -4.37 -8.23
C ILE A 127 -0.15 -5.61 -8.66
N ASN A 128 -0.36 -5.80 -9.96
CA ASN A 128 -1.11 -6.94 -10.51
C ASN A 128 -0.43 -8.29 -10.25
N ASN A 129 0.88 -8.31 -10.03
CA ASN A 129 1.63 -9.53 -9.72
C ASN A 129 1.65 -9.87 -8.21
N ILE A 130 0.98 -9.09 -7.35
CA ILE A 130 0.89 -9.37 -5.92
C ILE A 130 -0.20 -10.40 -5.67
N GLU A 131 0.16 -11.55 -5.09
CA GLU A 131 -0.82 -12.57 -4.70
C GLU A 131 -1.57 -12.13 -3.43
N ASN A 132 -0.82 -11.64 -2.44
CA ASN A 132 -1.36 -11.21 -1.17
C ASN A 132 -0.45 -10.17 -0.51
N SER A 133 -1.00 -9.29 0.30
CA SER A 133 -0.24 -8.42 1.20
C SER A 133 -1.03 -8.18 2.48
N ASN A 134 -0.39 -7.94 3.61
CA ASN A 134 -1.11 -7.42 4.79
C ASN A 134 -1.26 -5.90 4.75
N GLU A 135 -0.26 -5.22 4.18
CA GLU A 135 -0.16 -3.77 4.13
C GLU A 135 0.26 -3.31 2.73
N MET A 136 -0.37 -2.27 2.22
CA MET A 136 -0.06 -1.70 0.92
C MET A 136 -0.06 -0.17 1.01
N HIS A 137 1.04 0.46 0.64
CA HIS A 137 1.21 1.92 0.68
C HIS A 137 1.63 2.42 -0.70
N LEU A 138 0.81 3.22 -1.35
CA LEU A 138 0.99 3.62 -2.73
C LEU A 138 0.86 5.13 -2.86
N THR A 139 1.88 5.76 -3.43
CA THR A 139 1.82 7.14 -3.93
C THR A 139 1.86 7.06 -5.45
N PHE A 140 0.75 7.36 -6.11
CA PHE A 140 0.64 7.41 -7.56
C PHE A 140 0.88 8.82 -8.07
N ASN A 141 2.00 9.00 -8.77
CA ASN A 141 2.45 10.25 -9.36
C ASN A 141 2.56 10.12 -10.88
N PHE A 142 1.41 10.05 -11.55
CA PHE A 142 1.30 9.96 -12.99
C PHE A 142 0.50 11.15 -13.50
N PRO A 143 1.16 12.29 -13.79
CA PRO A 143 0.47 13.54 -14.06
C PRO A 143 -0.67 13.38 -15.08
N HIS A 144 -1.88 13.73 -14.64
CA HIS A 144 -3.10 13.71 -15.45
C HIS A 144 -3.47 12.34 -16.08
N GLN A 145 -2.94 11.23 -15.56
CA GLN A 145 -3.36 9.90 -16.00
C GLN A 145 -4.56 9.39 -15.24
N GLU A 146 -5.47 8.78 -15.99
CA GLU A 146 -6.55 7.96 -15.47
C GLU A 146 -6.07 6.50 -15.35
N ALA A 147 -6.71 5.73 -14.46
CA ALA A 147 -6.47 4.30 -14.42
C ALA A 147 -6.88 3.65 -15.77
N PRO A 148 -6.16 2.63 -16.25
CA PRO A 148 -6.66 1.78 -17.32
C PRO A 148 -8.05 1.22 -16.99
N GLU A 149 -8.92 1.08 -17.99
CA GLU A 149 -10.32 0.64 -17.80
C GLU A 149 -10.45 -0.71 -17.08
N ASP A 150 -9.46 -1.59 -17.23
CA ASP A 150 -9.42 -2.93 -16.64
C ASP A 150 -8.64 -3.00 -15.30
N PHE A 151 -8.09 -1.87 -14.83
CA PHE A 151 -7.30 -1.86 -13.61
C PHE A 151 -8.19 -2.07 -12.37
N ASN A 152 -7.81 -3.07 -11.58
CA ASN A 152 -8.34 -3.30 -10.24
C ASN A 152 -7.21 -3.79 -9.33
N PHE A 153 -7.32 -3.53 -8.04
CA PHE A 153 -6.44 -4.17 -7.07
C PHE A 153 -6.65 -5.70 -7.09
N PRO A 154 -5.57 -6.50 -6.98
CA PRO A 154 -5.73 -7.93 -6.90
C PRO A 154 -6.49 -8.33 -5.64
N LYS A 155 -7.14 -9.50 -5.69
CA LYS A 155 -7.93 -10.01 -4.57
C LYS A 155 -7.02 -10.51 -3.45
N MET A 156 -6.88 -9.73 -2.39
CA MET A 156 -5.96 -10.04 -1.29
C MET A 156 -6.72 -10.43 -0.02
N ARG A 157 -6.63 -11.70 0.36
CA ARG A 157 -7.33 -12.24 1.55
C ARG A 157 -6.75 -11.72 2.86
N SER A 158 -5.46 -11.39 2.89
CA SER A 158 -4.79 -10.94 4.12
C SER A 158 -4.62 -9.43 4.22
N LEU A 159 -5.04 -8.65 3.20
CA LEU A 159 -4.90 -7.20 3.21
C LEU A 159 -5.72 -6.60 4.34
N LYS A 160 -5.04 -5.95 5.28
CA LYS A 160 -5.60 -5.30 6.48
C LYS A 160 -5.57 -3.79 6.35
N VAL A 161 -4.53 -3.25 5.73
CA VAL A 161 -4.28 -1.82 5.60
C VAL A 161 -3.94 -1.49 4.16
N ILE A 162 -4.58 -0.45 3.63
CA ILE A 162 -4.17 0.15 2.36
C ILE A 162 -4.12 1.67 2.48
N SER A 163 -3.07 2.27 1.94
CA SER A 163 -2.91 3.70 1.79
C SER A 163 -2.70 4.01 0.32
N VAL A 164 -3.51 4.87 -0.27
CA VAL A 164 -3.36 5.34 -1.64
C VAL A 164 -3.38 6.86 -1.65
N LYS A 165 -2.32 7.46 -2.21
CA LYS A 165 -2.21 8.89 -2.44
C LYS A 165 -2.06 9.16 -3.92
N GLU A 166 -2.97 9.94 -4.48
CA GLU A 166 -2.90 10.44 -5.85
C GLU A 166 -2.28 11.83 -5.84
N VAL A 167 -1.22 12.04 -6.63
CA VAL A 167 -0.53 13.33 -6.73
C VAL A 167 -0.53 13.83 -8.18
N ASN A 168 -0.35 15.14 -8.34
CA ASN A 168 -0.21 15.81 -9.63
C ASN A 168 -1.35 15.54 -10.63
N GLY A 169 -2.59 15.43 -10.13
CA GLY A 169 -3.75 15.22 -10.99
C GLY A 169 -3.96 13.77 -11.43
N THR A 170 -3.24 12.80 -10.88
CA THR A 170 -3.52 11.37 -11.09
C THR A 170 -4.95 11.04 -10.62
N GLN A 171 -5.69 10.24 -11.38
CA GLN A 171 -7.08 9.85 -11.08
C GLN A 171 -7.30 8.35 -11.33
N PHE A 172 -6.68 7.53 -10.49
CA PHE A 172 -6.79 6.07 -10.53
C PHE A 172 -7.94 5.57 -9.66
N LEU A 173 -8.27 6.25 -8.56
CA LEU A 173 -9.34 5.86 -7.66
C LEU A 173 -10.70 6.21 -8.26
N SER A 174 -11.46 5.17 -8.60
CA SER A 174 -12.85 5.26 -9.04
C SER A 174 -13.78 4.61 -8.01
N LYS A 175 -15.09 4.87 -8.15
CA LYS A 175 -16.11 4.21 -7.31
C LYS A 175 -16.05 2.68 -7.44
N GLU A 176 -15.80 2.21 -8.66
CA GLU A 176 -15.69 0.79 -8.98
C GLU A 176 -14.47 0.16 -8.32
N ILE A 177 -13.29 0.79 -8.43
CA ILE A 177 -12.05 0.30 -7.83
C ILE A 177 -12.17 0.20 -6.31
N ILE A 178 -12.76 1.21 -5.66
CA ILE A 178 -13.00 1.19 -4.20
C ILE A 178 -13.99 0.11 -3.80
N SER A 179 -15.07 -0.06 -4.56
CA SER A 179 -16.05 -1.12 -4.33
C SER A 179 -15.40 -2.50 -4.43
N ASN A 180 -14.63 -2.74 -5.48
CA ASN A 180 -13.93 -4.00 -5.70
C ASN A 180 -12.91 -4.25 -4.59
N LEU A 181 -12.09 -3.25 -4.23
CA LEU A 181 -11.14 -3.34 -3.12
C LEU A 181 -11.81 -3.73 -1.79
N LEU A 182 -12.89 -3.05 -1.42
CA LEU A 182 -13.58 -3.32 -0.15
C LEU A 182 -14.29 -4.68 -0.12
N ASN A 183 -14.76 -5.17 -1.26
CA ASN A 183 -15.48 -6.45 -1.37
C ASN A 183 -14.52 -7.64 -1.52
N ASP A 184 -13.46 -7.50 -2.31
CA ASP A 184 -12.50 -8.57 -2.60
C ASP A 184 -11.41 -8.73 -1.53
N CYS A 185 -11.23 -7.73 -0.65
CA CYS A 185 -10.33 -7.80 0.50
C CYS A 185 -11.14 -7.93 1.81
N PRO A 186 -11.56 -9.15 2.20
CA PRO A 186 -12.44 -9.34 3.36
C PRO A 186 -11.78 -8.94 4.69
N SER A 187 -10.46 -9.05 4.79
CA SER A 187 -9.69 -8.69 5.98
C SER A 187 -9.36 -7.20 6.09
N LEU A 188 -9.74 -6.39 5.09
CA LEU A 188 -9.41 -4.97 5.07
C LEU A 188 -10.11 -4.27 6.24
N ARG A 189 -9.34 -3.60 7.09
CA ARG A 189 -9.81 -2.88 8.29
C ARG A 189 -9.41 -1.41 8.29
N SER A 190 -8.44 -1.02 7.47
CA SER A 190 -8.01 0.37 7.39
C SER A 190 -7.74 0.82 5.97
N VAL A 191 -8.26 2.00 5.63
CA VAL A 191 -7.98 2.69 4.38
C VAL A 191 -7.47 4.10 4.67
N LYS A 192 -6.43 4.54 3.99
CA LYS A 192 -6.02 5.95 3.92
C LYS A 192 -6.06 6.38 2.46
N LEU A 193 -6.89 7.36 2.10
CA LEU A 193 -7.05 7.82 0.72
C LEU A 193 -6.76 9.31 0.63
N SER A 194 -6.05 9.70 -0.41
CA SER A 194 -5.85 11.09 -0.84
C SER A 194 -6.08 11.13 -2.34
N SER A 195 -7.12 11.88 -2.75
CA SER A 195 -7.63 11.96 -4.11
C SER A 195 -8.24 13.33 -4.36
N ILE A 196 -8.03 13.86 -5.57
CA ILE A 196 -8.72 15.05 -6.05
C ILE A 196 -10.23 14.81 -6.19
N ASN A 197 -10.65 13.57 -6.47
CA ASN A 197 -12.06 13.22 -6.57
C ASN A 197 -12.68 13.01 -5.18
N LYS A 198 -13.14 14.09 -4.56
CA LYS A 198 -13.80 14.09 -3.24
C LYS A 198 -15.02 13.16 -3.16
N GLY A 199 -15.64 12.81 -4.29
CA GLY A 199 -16.74 11.84 -4.35
C GLY A 199 -16.33 10.42 -3.93
N ILE A 200 -15.04 10.09 -4.01
CA ILE A 200 -14.49 8.80 -3.58
C ILE A 200 -14.62 8.61 -2.07
N TYR A 201 -14.41 9.66 -1.28
CA TYR A 201 -14.53 9.58 0.18
C TYR A 201 -15.95 9.23 0.61
N TYR A 202 -16.94 9.86 -0.02
CA TYR A 202 -18.35 9.57 0.21
C TYR A 202 -18.68 8.10 -0.07
N GLU A 203 -18.31 7.59 -1.24
CA GLU A 203 -18.59 6.20 -1.61
C GLU A 203 -17.86 5.22 -0.69
N THR A 204 -16.62 5.54 -0.31
CA THR A 204 -15.84 4.75 0.63
C THR A 204 -16.55 4.64 1.98
N VAL A 205 -16.99 5.75 2.56
CA VAL A 205 -17.73 5.75 3.84
C VAL A 205 -19.02 4.93 3.73
N LYS A 206 -19.80 5.16 2.67
CA LYS A 206 -21.06 4.44 2.44
C LYS A 206 -20.85 2.93 2.37
N LEU A 207 -19.83 2.48 1.64
CA LEU A 207 -19.49 1.07 1.50
C LEU A 207 -18.97 0.46 2.81
N ILE A 208 -18.13 1.19 3.56
CA ILE A 208 -17.65 0.75 4.88
C ILE A 208 -18.84 0.54 5.82
N LEU A 209 -19.73 1.53 5.94
CA LEU A 209 -20.89 1.43 6.82
C LEU A 209 -21.80 0.28 6.41
N ALA A 210 -22.07 0.12 5.11
CA ALA A 210 -22.85 -1.00 4.59
C ALA A 210 -22.21 -2.36 4.91
N LYS A 211 -20.89 -2.48 4.74
CA LYS A 211 -20.12 -3.68 5.08
C LYS A 211 -20.25 -4.01 6.56
N GLN A 212 -20.14 -3.00 7.44
CA GLN A 212 -20.25 -3.19 8.90
C GLN A 212 -21.67 -3.53 9.38
N THR A 213 -22.72 -3.12 8.64
CA THR A 213 -24.11 -3.52 8.93
C THR A 213 -24.48 -4.89 8.39
N SER A 214 -23.77 -5.40 7.38
CA SER A 214 -24.14 -6.64 6.66
C SER A 214 -23.33 -7.87 7.09
N ILE A 215 -22.54 -7.76 8.16
CA ILE A 215 -21.67 -8.86 8.61
C ILE A 215 -22.54 -10.03 9.10
N PRO A 216 -22.39 -11.24 8.51
CA PRO A 216 -23.11 -12.42 8.98
C PRO A 216 -22.79 -12.74 10.45
N PRO A 217 -23.72 -13.31 11.23
CA PRO A 217 -23.55 -13.57 12.67
C PRO A 217 -22.25 -14.31 13.02
N LEU A 218 -21.85 -15.27 12.18
CA LEU A 218 -20.67 -16.11 12.38
C LEU A 218 -19.33 -15.44 12.03
N LYS A 219 -19.36 -14.23 11.44
CA LYS A 219 -18.18 -13.51 10.94
C LYS A 219 -17.90 -12.18 11.65
N CYS A 220 -18.56 -11.90 12.77
CA CYS A 220 -18.30 -10.73 13.62
C CYS A 220 -16.95 -10.79 14.39
N ARG A 221 -15.88 -11.24 13.73
CA ARG A 221 -14.51 -11.11 14.23
C ARG A 221 -13.90 -9.87 13.59
N ASP A 222 -13.24 -9.07 14.42
CA ASP A 222 -12.65 -7.74 14.18
C ASP A 222 -13.65 -6.69 13.69
N ASN A 223 -14.27 -6.04 14.68
CA ASN A 223 -15.46 -5.20 14.51
C ASN A 223 -15.15 -3.73 14.22
N SER A 224 -13.88 -3.38 14.00
CA SER A 224 -13.44 -2.00 13.81
C SER A 224 -13.00 -1.75 12.36
N PHE A 225 -13.41 -0.61 11.81
CA PHE A 225 -12.90 -0.10 10.55
C PHE A 225 -12.42 1.34 10.71
N ASN A 226 -11.24 1.66 10.19
CA ASN A 226 -10.67 3.00 10.20
C ASN A 226 -10.54 3.52 8.77
N ALA A 227 -11.14 4.66 8.45
CA ALA A 227 -10.85 5.37 7.22
C ALA A 227 -10.18 6.70 7.53
N HIS A 228 -9.17 7.05 6.77
CA HIS A 228 -8.48 8.32 6.84
C HIS A 228 -8.52 8.96 5.45
N PHE A 229 -9.11 10.14 5.32
CA PHE A 229 -9.14 10.92 4.09
C PHE A 229 -8.29 12.17 4.22
N VAL A 230 -7.33 12.35 3.32
CA VAL A 230 -6.48 13.55 3.24
C VAL A 230 -6.99 14.42 2.10
N MET A 231 -7.24 15.69 2.35
CA MET A 231 -7.91 16.61 1.43
C MET A 231 -7.12 17.89 1.26
N ASP A 232 -7.33 18.59 0.16
CA ASP A 232 -6.63 19.87 -0.10
C ASP A 232 -7.29 21.07 0.60
N ASP A 233 -8.53 20.92 1.08
CA ASP A 233 -9.30 22.00 1.71
C ASP A 233 -10.00 21.52 2.97
N ASP A 234 -10.26 22.47 3.88
CA ASP A 234 -11.10 22.29 5.05
C ASP A 234 -12.49 21.72 4.71
N LEU A 235 -12.95 20.79 5.56
CA LEU A 235 -14.34 20.38 5.53
C LEU A 235 -15.23 21.47 6.11
N ARG A 236 -16.10 21.99 5.25
CA ARG A 236 -17.20 22.83 5.69
C ARG A 236 -18.09 22.04 6.66
N PRO A 237 -18.59 22.65 7.76
CA PRO A 237 -19.43 21.97 8.75
C PRO A 237 -20.64 21.23 8.16
N ILE A 238 -21.23 21.74 7.08
CA ILE A 238 -22.35 21.08 6.37
C ILE A 238 -21.96 19.72 5.78
N ILE A 239 -20.71 19.56 5.32
CA ILE A 239 -20.21 18.29 4.78
C ILE A 239 -19.95 17.31 5.93
N VAL A 240 -19.45 17.79 7.07
CA VAL A 240 -19.30 16.97 8.28
C VAL A 240 -20.65 16.44 8.75
N HIS A 241 -21.67 17.31 8.80
CA HIS A 241 -23.03 16.90 9.14
C HIS A 241 -23.57 15.87 8.14
N PHE A 242 -23.31 16.05 6.84
CA PHE A 242 -23.68 15.07 5.84
C PHE A 242 -23.06 13.68 6.10
N TYR A 243 -21.76 13.60 6.43
CA TYR A 243 -21.13 12.33 6.81
C TYR A 243 -21.71 11.75 8.10
N GLN A 244 -22.00 12.61 9.09
CA GLN A 244 -22.68 12.19 10.33
C GLN A 244 -24.03 11.51 10.04
N SER A 245 -24.84 12.09 9.16
CA SER A 245 -26.13 11.50 8.77
C SER A 245 -25.99 10.10 8.15
N LEU A 246 -24.88 9.81 7.44
CA LEU A 246 -24.65 8.45 6.91
C LEU A 246 -24.52 7.40 8.01
N PHE A 247 -23.91 7.75 9.15
CA PHE A 247 -23.84 6.87 10.31
C PHE A 247 -25.22 6.66 10.93
N GLU A 248 -25.97 7.74 11.11
CA GLU A 248 -27.31 7.74 11.71
C GLU A 248 -28.29 6.92 10.88
N ASP A 249 -28.24 7.03 9.55
CA ASP A 249 -29.01 6.23 8.59
C ASP A 249 -28.74 4.73 8.74
N LYS A 250 -27.55 4.35 9.21
CA LYS A 250 -27.14 2.96 9.49
C LYS A 250 -27.31 2.57 10.97
N GLN A 251 -27.94 3.44 11.76
CA GLN A 251 -28.20 3.30 13.19
C GLN A 251 -26.93 3.16 14.03
N PHE A 252 -25.82 3.77 13.58
CA PHE A 252 -24.67 4.00 14.44
C PHE A 252 -24.96 5.20 15.34
N LYS A 253 -24.53 5.11 16.60
CA LYS A 253 -24.32 6.30 17.42
C LYS A 253 -23.01 6.92 16.99
N VAL A 254 -22.99 8.22 16.73
CA VAL A 254 -21.80 8.90 16.19
C VAL A 254 -21.43 10.08 17.08
N ASN A 255 -20.13 10.17 17.39
CA ASN A 255 -19.51 11.32 18.02
C ASN A 255 -18.64 12.01 16.99
N VAL A 256 -18.74 13.34 16.91
CA VAL A 256 -17.93 14.16 16.01
C VAL A 256 -16.96 14.99 16.85
N LEU A 257 -15.68 14.88 16.56
CA LEU A 257 -14.63 15.71 17.13
C LEU A 257 -14.05 16.61 16.03
N CYS A 258 -13.95 17.90 16.31
CA CYS A 258 -13.21 18.86 15.51
C CYS A 258 -11.95 19.26 16.29
N PHE A 259 -10.80 19.32 15.62
CA PHE A 259 -9.53 19.67 16.24
C PHE A 259 -8.70 20.55 15.30
N PRO A 260 -7.98 21.56 15.83
CA PRO A 260 -7.15 22.44 15.02
C PRO A 260 -5.82 21.76 14.64
N TYR A 261 -5.30 22.08 13.46
CA TYR A 261 -3.92 21.82 13.06
C TYR A 261 -3.06 23.09 13.21
N ASP A 262 -1.74 22.90 13.27
CA ASP A 262 -0.78 24.00 13.45
C ASP A 262 -0.80 25.01 12.27
N ASN A 263 -1.23 24.58 11.08
CA ASN A 263 -1.40 25.43 9.90
C ASN A 263 -2.71 26.26 9.92
N GLY A 264 -3.52 26.14 10.98
CA GLY A 264 -4.80 26.85 11.13
C GLY A 264 -5.99 26.15 10.48
N ASN A 265 -5.78 25.03 9.77
CA ASN A 265 -6.84 24.20 9.22
C ASN A 265 -7.49 23.34 10.33
N PHE A 266 -8.67 22.79 10.05
CA PHE A 266 -9.40 21.93 10.98
C PHE A 266 -9.47 20.49 10.49
N GLY A 267 -9.11 19.55 11.36
CA GLY A 267 -9.38 18.14 11.17
C GLY A 267 -10.69 17.71 11.83
N TYR A 268 -11.29 16.65 11.28
CA TYR A 268 -12.51 16.08 11.82
C TYR A 268 -12.36 14.58 12.03
N SER A 269 -12.86 14.08 13.16
CA SER A 269 -12.97 12.65 13.45
C SER A 269 -14.42 12.32 13.77
N LEU A 270 -14.97 11.35 13.05
CA LEU A 270 -16.29 10.78 13.30
C LEU A 270 -16.10 9.37 13.85
N TYR A 271 -16.41 9.20 15.13
CA TYR A 271 -16.41 7.91 15.80
C TYR A 271 -17.83 7.37 15.88
N GLY A 272 -18.15 6.40 15.03
CA GLY A 272 -19.43 5.70 15.06
C GLY A 272 -19.32 4.34 15.72
N TYR A 273 -20.29 4.00 16.56
CA TYR A 273 -20.39 2.68 17.16
C TYR A 273 -21.84 2.16 17.17
N LYS A 274 -21.97 0.84 17.05
CA LYS A 274 -23.24 0.12 17.07
C LYS A 274 -23.08 -1.20 17.79
N LYS A 275 -23.95 -1.51 18.76
CA LYS A 275 -23.99 -2.83 19.39
C LYS A 275 -24.48 -3.85 18.36
N CYS A 276 -23.73 -4.93 18.19
CA CYS A 276 -24.12 -6.02 17.33
C CYS A 276 -24.96 -7.02 18.13
N GLU A 277 -26.19 -7.25 17.70
CA GLU A 277 -27.09 -8.22 18.33
C GLU A 277 -26.56 -9.66 18.24
N ASN A 278 -25.75 -9.95 17.21
CA ASN A 278 -25.24 -11.29 16.93
C ASN A 278 -24.01 -11.66 17.77
N CYS A 279 -23.01 -10.78 17.84
CA CYS A 279 -21.76 -11.07 18.55
C CYS A 279 -21.70 -10.48 19.95
N THR A 280 -22.72 -9.73 20.36
CA THR A 280 -22.80 -8.95 21.62
C THR A 280 -21.72 -7.86 21.77
N GLY A 281 -20.77 -7.80 20.85
CA GLY A 281 -19.72 -6.79 20.79
C GLY A 281 -20.18 -5.50 20.15
N GLU A 282 -19.29 -4.52 20.16
CA GLU A 282 -19.48 -3.23 19.51
C GLU A 282 -18.80 -3.24 18.13
N HIS A 283 -19.54 -2.84 17.11
CA HIS A 283 -19.02 -2.52 15.79
C HIS A 283 -18.67 -1.05 15.73
N VAL A 284 -17.44 -0.74 15.34
CA VAL A 284 -16.85 0.59 15.39
C VAL A 284 -16.40 0.99 13.98
N VAL A 285 -16.72 2.21 13.59
CA VAL A 285 -16.20 2.85 12.40
C VAL A 285 -15.65 4.20 12.79
N ASN A 286 -14.36 4.41 12.56
CA ASN A 286 -13.71 5.69 12.76
C ASN A 286 -13.36 6.29 11.39
N ILE A 287 -13.83 7.50 11.13
CA ILE A 287 -13.52 8.24 9.92
C ILE A 287 -12.76 9.50 10.32
N PHE A 288 -11.57 9.66 9.78
CA PHE A 288 -10.70 10.79 10.01
C PHE A 288 -10.55 11.59 8.73
N PHE A 289 -10.65 12.90 8.85
CA PHE A 289 -10.46 13.85 7.77
C PHE A 289 -9.34 14.81 8.15
N GLU A 290 -8.31 14.87 7.31
CA GLU A 290 -7.13 15.71 7.45
C GLU A 290 -7.02 16.62 6.23
N VAL A 291 -6.53 17.85 6.44
CA VAL A 291 -6.13 18.74 5.36
C VAL A 291 -4.64 18.58 5.15
N GLU A 292 -4.21 18.32 3.92
CA GLU A 292 -2.81 18.20 3.58
C GLU A 292 -2.07 19.49 3.96
N SER A 293 -1.00 19.34 4.76
CA SER A 293 -0.21 20.44 5.29
C SER A 293 0.84 20.93 4.32
#